data_AF-A0A6N7ABP8-F1
#
_entry.id   AF-A0A6N7ABP8-F1
#
_cell.length_a   1.000
_cell.length_b   1.000
_cell.length_c   1.000
_cell.angle_alpha   90.00
_cell.angle_beta   90.00
_cell.angle_gamma   90.00
#
_symmetry.space_group_name_H-M   'P 1'
#
loop_
_entity.id
_entity.type
_entity.pdbx_description
1 polymer ?
#
loop_
_entity_poly.entity_id
_entity_poly.type
_entity_poly.pdbx_seq_one_letter_code
_entity_poly.pdbx_strand_id
1 'polypeptide(L)'
;MYDTPFIPPPPPPPPAAQKHSRLGIVSLVLAILAMLIMCVDVVLVLGITGGANIPTEVQYLDSALSCIAALAALTGLGLGIAAVSRKDAKKLFGILGLVFNAVYLLVYCGLVGFNALSLF
;
A
#
# COMPACT_ATOMS: atom_id res chain seq x y z
N MET A 1 62.87 27.82 -4.73
CA MET A 1 61.41 27.65 -4.91
C MET A 1 61.01 26.51 -4.01
N TYR A 2 60.22 26.76 -2.97
CA TYR A 2 59.74 25.70 -2.08
C TYR A 2 58.58 25.00 -2.77
N ASP A 3 58.77 23.74 -3.14
CA ASP A 3 57.67 22.85 -3.55
C ASP A 3 56.78 22.65 -2.33
N THR A 4 55.61 23.30 -2.32
CA THR A 4 54.60 23.03 -1.30
C THR A 4 54.10 21.59 -1.52
N PRO A 5 54.09 20.74 -0.48
CA PRO A 5 53.60 19.38 -0.61
C PRO A 5 52.14 19.42 -1.05
N PHE A 6 51.83 18.76 -2.18
CA PHE A 6 50.48 18.61 -2.67
C PHE A 6 49.67 17.81 -1.65
N ILE A 7 48.79 18.48 -0.91
CA ILE A 7 47.82 17.83 -0.02
C ILE A 7 46.58 17.58 -0.90
N PRO A 8 46.26 16.31 -1.24
CA PRO A 8 45.04 16.03 -1.98
C PRO A 8 43.83 16.51 -1.17
N PRO A 9 42.79 17.06 -1.83
CA PRO A 9 41.59 17.49 -1.14
C PRO A 9 40.98 16.28 -0.39
N PRO A 10 40.43 16.50 0.81
CA PRO A 10 39.78 15.44 1.56
C PRO A 10 38.70 14.77 0.71
N PRO A 11 38.54 13.43 0.80
CA PRO A 11 37.50 12.72 0.08
C PRO A 11 36.13 13.37 0.35
N PRO A 12 35.24 13.45 -0.66
CA PRO A 12 33.89 13.95 -0.44
C PRO A 12 33.24 13.15 0.69
N PRO A 13 32.48 13.81 1.61
CA PRO A 13 31.78 13.13 2.69
C PRO A 13 30.97 11.95 2.13
N PRO A 14 31.00 10.76 2.78
CA PRO A 14 30.18 9.64 2.38
C PRO A 14 28.74 10.12 2.19
N PRO A 15 28.06 9.77 1.08
CA PRO A 15 26.67 10.15 0.86
C PRO A 15 25.87 9.86 2.12
N ALA A 16 25.30 10.90 2.73
CA ALA A 16 24.55 10.77 3.97
C ALA A 16 23.52 9.64 3.79
N ALA A 17 23.66 8.57 4.57
CA ALA A 17 22.86 7.37 4.41
C ALA A 17 21.37 7.74 4.51
N GLN A 18 20.66 7.75 3.37
CA GLN A 18 19.25 8.13 3.33
C GLN A 18 18.46 7.22 4.27
N LYS A 19 17.91 7.82 5.33
CA LYS A 19 17.08 7.12 6.31
C LYS A 19 15.81 6.61 5.62
N HIS A 20 15.36 5.43 6.04
CA HIS A 20 14.13 4.82 5.52
C HIS A 20 12.92 5.67 5.93
N SER A 21 12.00 5.92 5.00
CA SER A 21 10.82 6.74 5.26
C SER A 21 9.82 5.96 6.11
N ARG A 22 9.68 6.33 7.40
CA ARG A 22 8.71 5.70 8.33
C ARG A 22 7.28 5.75 7.77
N LEU A 23 6.95 6.83 7.04
CA LEU A 23 5.66 7.01 6.39
C LEU A 23 5.38 5.95 5.31
N GLY A 24 6.41 5.59 4.53
CA GLY A 24 6.32 4.55 3.50
C GLY A 24 6.21 3.14 4.09
N ILE A 25 6.76 2.90 5.29
CA ILE A 25 6.56 1.64 6.00
C ILE A 25 5.10 1.54 6.46
N VAL A 26 4.53 2.62 7.01
CA VAL A 26 3.12 2.62 7.43
C VAL A 26 2.17 2.38 6.24
N SER A 27 2.42 3.00 5.08
CA SER A 27 1.59 2.76 3.89
C SER A 27 1.74 1.33 3.37
N LEU A 28 2.93 0.73 3.45
CA LEU A 28 3.15 -0.67 3.12
C LEU A 28 2.42 -1.61 4.08
N VAL A 29 2.50 -1.35 5.39
CA VAL A 29 1.82 -2.17 6.40
C VAL A 29 0.30 -2.11 6.21
N LEU A 30 -0.25 -0.92 5.93
CA LEU A 30 -1.68 -0.76 5.58
C LEU A 30 -2.04 -1.54 4.32
N ALA A 31 -1.18 -1.51 3.29
CA ALA A 31 -1.42 -2.28 2.06
C ALA A 31 -1.45 -3.78 2.33
N ILE A 32 -0.46 -4.30 3.08
CA ILE A 32 -0.38 -5.72 3.46
C ILE A 32 -1.62 -6.10 4.27
N LEU A 33 -2.03 -5.28 5.23
CA LEU A 33 -3.19 -5.54 6.06
C LEU A 33 -4.48 -5.58 5.23
N ALA A 34 -4.68 -4.63 4.32
CA ALA A 34 -5.84 -4.61 3.42
C ALA A 34 -5.86 -5.84 2.50
N MET A 35 -4.72 -6.24 1.95
CA MET A 35 -4.60 -7.43 1.10
C MET A 35 -4.87 -8.72 1.89
N LEU A 36 -4.44 -8.77 3.14
CA LEU A 36 -4.68 -9.90 4.03
C LEU A 36 -6.16 -10.00 4.42
N ILE A 37 -6.82 -8.89 4.72
CA ILE A 37 -8.28 -8.83 4.94
C ILE A 37 -9.01 -9.36 3.71
N MET A 38 -8.62 -8.92 2.50
CA MET A 38 -9.24 -9.40 1.28
C MET A 38 -9.07 -10.91 1.07
N CYS A 39 -7.88 -11.44 1.35
CA CYS A 39 -7.66 -12.89 1.28
C CYS A 39 -8.58 -13.63 2.26
N VAL A 40 -8.73 -13.11 3.48
CA VAL A 40 -9.63 -13.68 4.49
C VAL A 40 -11.08 -13.62 4.01
N ASP A 41 -11.54 -12.48 3.46
CA ASP A 41 -12.89 -12.32 2.92
C ASP A 41 -13.16 -13.32 1.79
N VAL A 42 -12.24 -13.44 0.81
CA VAL A 42 -12.37 -14.40 -0.29
C VAL A 42 -12.43 -15.84 0.20
N VAL A 43 -11.58 -16.21 1.16
CA VAL A 43 -11.57 -17.56 1.75
C VAL A 43 -12.82 -17.82 2.57
N LEU A 44 -13.32 -16.81 3.30
CA LEU A 44 -14.54 -16.91 4.11
C LEU A 44 -15.76 -17.13 3.21
N VAL A 45 -15.90 -16.29 2.18
CA VAL A 45 -16.99 -16.39 1.19
C VAL A 45 -16.93 -17.74 0.47
N LEU A 46 -15.78 -18.12 -0.09
CA LEU A 46 -15.64 -19.41 -0.79
C LEU A 46 -15.82 -20.60 0.15
N GLY A 47 -15.32 -20.51 1.38
CA GLY A 47 -15.35 -21.60 2.36
C GLY A 47 -16.75 -21.85 2.95
N ILE A 48 -17.52 -20.78 3.20
CA ILE A 48 -18.87 -20.90 3.77
C ILE A 48 -19.91 -21.15 2.68
N THR A 49 -19.77 -20.51 1.52
CA THR A 49 -20.86 -20.44 0.52
C THR A 49 -20.53 -21.22 -0.75
N GLY A 50 -19.31 -21.73 -0.88
CA GLY A 50 -18.84 -22.34 -2.14
C GLY A 50 -18.80 -21.36 -3.32
N GLY A 51 -18.96 -20.05 -3.06
CA GLY A 51 -19.09 -19.02 -4.09
C GLY A 51 -20.51 -18.84 -4.66
N ALA A 52 -21.54 -19.47 -4.07
CA ALA A 52 -22.92 -19.35 -4.53
C ALA A 52 -23.90 -19.21 -3.35
N ASN A 53 -24.87 -18.28 -3.46
CA ASN A 53 -25.87 -17.99 -2.43
C ASN A 53 -25.28 -17.61 -1.07
N ILE A 54 -24.63 -16.44 -1.00
CA ILE A 54 -24.13 -15.90 0.28
C ILE A 54 -25.34 -15.56 1.17
N PRO A 55 -25.46 -16.14 2.38
CA PRO A 55 -26.51 -15.76 3.31
C PRO A 55 -26.34 -14.30 3.70
N THR A 56 -27.46 -13.59 3.84
CA THR A 56 -27.49 -12.13 4.07
C THR A 56 -26.65 -11.71 5.27
N GLU A 57 -26.61 -12.50 6.35
CA GLU A 57 -25.79 -12.21 7.54
C GLU A 57 -24.29 -12.14 7.22
N VAL A 58 -23.78 -13.08 6.41
CA VAL A 58 -22.38 -13.12 5.98
C VAL A 58 -22.11 -12.02 4.97
N GLN A 59 -23.07 -11.71 4.10
CA GLN A 59 -22.95 -10.62 3.13
C GLN A 59 -22.79 -9.24 3.79
N TYR A 60 -23.53 -8.96 4.86
CA TYR A 60 -23.37 -7.70 5.60
C TYR A 60 -22.02 -7.62 6.31
N LEU A 61 -21.54 -8.73 6.88
CA LEU A 61 -20.25 -8.79 7.55
C LEU A 61 -19.09 -8.60 6.56
N ASP A 62 -19.14 -9.29 5.43
CA ASP A 62 -18.17 -9.18 4.32
C ASP A 62 -18.12 -7.75 3.77
N SER A 63 -19.29 -7.16 3.49
CA SER A 63 -19.37 -5.78 3.02
C SER A 63 -18.82 -4.76 4.03
N ALA A 64 -19.05 -4.97 5.34
CA ALA A 64 -18.53 -4.08 6.37
C ALA A 64 -17.00 -4.19 6.49
N LEU A 65 -16.45 -5.41 6.48
CA LEU A 65 -15.01 -5.67 6.54
C LEU A 65 -14.29 -5.05 5.33
N SER A 66 -14.83 -5.32 4.14
CA SER A 66 -14.31 -4.77 2.87
C SER A 66 -14.36 -3.25 2.84
N CYS A 67 -15.38 -2.62 3.42
CA CYS A 67 -15.47 -1.15 3.49
C CYS A 67 -14.38 -0.55 4.40
N ILE A 68 -14.12 -1.16 5.56
CA ILE A 68 -13.03 -0.76 6.46
C ILE A 68 -11.67 -0.93 5.77
N ALA A 69 -11.46 -2.05 5.08
CA ALA A 69 -10.25 -2.31 4.31
C ALA A 69 -10.06 -1.31 3.15
N ALA A 70 -11.14 -0.91 2.47
CA ALA A 70 -11.12 0.14 1.46
C ALA A 70 -10.69 1.50 2.04
N LEU A 71 -11.20 1.90 3.20
CA LEU A 71 -10.78 3.13 3.88
C LEU A 71 -9.32 3.06 4.34
N ALA A 72 -8.87 1.92 4.87
CA ALA A 72 -7.48 1.67 5.21
C ALA A 72 -6.57 1.77 3.97
N ALA A 73 -7.01 1.22 2.84
CA ALA A 73 -6.28 1.33 1.59
C ALA A 73 -6.25 2.77 1.05
N LEU A 74 -7.34 3.53 1.22
CA LEU A 74 -7.41 4.94 0.82
C LEU A 74 -6.43 5.80 1.63
N THR A 75 -6.38 5.59 2.95
CA THR A 75 -5.42 6.26 3.83
C THR A 75 -3.98 5.82 3.54
N GLY A 76 -3.78 4.52 3.27
CA GLY A 76 -2.49 3.96 2.82
C GLY A 76 -2.02 4.55 1.49
N LEU A 77 -2.93 4.79 0.55
CA LEU A 77 -2.65 5.43 -0.74
C LEU A 77 -2.23 6.89 -0.52
N GLY A 78 -2.96 7.66 0.29
CA GLY A 78 -2.59 9.03 0.66
C GLY A 78 -1.22 9.12 1.35
N LEU A 79 -0.94 8.21 2.29
CA LEU A 79 0.38 8.08 2.94
C LEU A 79 1.47 7.66 1.95
N GLY A 80 1.15 6.80 0.98
CA GLY A 80 2.04 6.41 -0.12
C GLY A 80 2.44 7.62 -0.96
N ILE A 81 1.48 8.44 -1.40
CA ILE A 81 1.74 9.68 -2.15
C ILE A 81 2.64 10.62 -1.33
N ALA A 82 2.28 10.86 -0.06
CA ALA A 82 3.06 11.71 0.83
C ALA A 82 4.50 11.19 1.06
N ALA A 83 4.68 9.86 1.09
CA ALA A 83 5.99 9.22 1.23
C ALA A 83 6.85 9.39 -0.04
N VAL A 84 6.25 9.31 -1.25
CA VAL A 84 6.96 9.50 -2.53
C VAL A 84 7.38 10.95 -2.76
N SER A 85 6.58 11.89 -2.25
CA SER A 85 6.85 13.34 -2.35
C SER A 85 7.99 13.83 -1.45
N ARG A 86 8.41 13.06 -0.44
CA ARG A 86 9.58 13.41 0.40
C ARG A 86 10.90 13.18 -0.35
N LYS A 87 11.75 14.22 -0.43
CA LYS A 87 13.06 14.16 -1.10
C LYS A 87 14.17 13.52 -0.25
N ASP A 88 14.02 13.51 1.08
CA ASP A 88 15.09 13.11 2.03
C ASP A 88 15.12 11.62 2.41
N ALA A 89 14.24 10.79 1.85
CA ALA A 89 14.13 9.39 2.25
C ALA A 89 13.99 8.43 1.07
N LYS A 90 14.41 7.17 1.28
CA LYS A 90 14.28 6.12 0.27
C LYS A 90 12.80 5.92 -0.10
N LYS A 91 12.47 6.18 -1.36
CA LYS A 91 11.09 6.20 -1.88
C LYS A 91 10.49 4.83 -2.16
N LEU A 92 11.33 3.79 -2.24
CA LEU A 92 10.92 2.41 -2.58
C LEU A 92 9.74 1.91 -1.74
N PHE A 93 9.76 2.12 -0.42
CA PHE A 93 8.66 1.69 0.46
C PHE A 93 7.35 2.46 0.23
N GLY A 94 7.45 3.77 -0.02
CA GLY A 94 6.29 4.59 -0.37
C GLY A 94 5.67 4.19 -1.71
N ILE A 95 6.50 3.91 -2.72
CA ILE A 95 6.05 3.47 -4.05
C ILE A 95 5.40 2.08 -3.97
N LEU A 96 6.01 1.12 -3.28
CA LEU A 96 5.41 -0.21 -3.11
C LEU A 96 4.04 -0.12 -2.42
N GLY A 97 3.97 0.59 -1.28
CA GLY A 97 2.72 0.79 -0.56
C GLY A 97 1.66 1.51 -1.41
N LEU A 98 2.06 2.50 -2.21
CA LEU A 98 1.17 3.18 -3.15
C LEU A 98 0.60 2.21 -4.19
N VAL A 99 1.46 1.44 -4.86
CA VAL A 99 1.06 0.52 -5.93
C VAL A 99 0.14 -0.56 -5.37
N PHE A 100 0.47 -1.17 -4.23
CA PHE A 100 -0.38 -2.20 -3.65
C PHE A 100 -1.75 -1.66 -3.20
N ASN A 101 -1.80 -0.51 -2.53
CA ASN A 101 -3.08 0.11 -2.15
C ASN A 101 -3.91 0.52 -3.37
N ALA A 102 -3.27 1.03 -4.42
CA ALA A 102 -3.94 1.43 -5.66
C ALA A 102 -4.51 0.22 -6.42
N VAL A 103 -3.73 -0.86 -6.55
CA VAL A 103 -4.20 -2.11 -7.19
C VAL A 103 -5.35 -2.71 -6.39
N TYR A 104 -5.26 -2.73 -5.07
CA TYR A 104 -6.35 -3.20 -4.20
C TYR A 104 -7.65 -2.40 -4.42
N LEU A 105 -7.57 -1.07 -4.37
CA LEU A 105 -8.74 -0.21 -4.61
C LEU A 105 -9.31 -0.40 -6.02
N LEU A 106 -8.46 -0.60 -7.02
CA LEU A 106 -8.89 -0.84 -8.39
C LEU A 106 -9.64 -2.17 -8.52
N VAL A 107 -9.12 -3.25 -7.93
CA VAL A 107 -9.78 -4.56 -7.91
C VAL A 107 -11.12 -4.46 -7.18
N TYR A 108 -11.14 -3.85 -5.99
CA TYR A 108 -12.36 -3.70 -5.20
C TYR A 108 -13.43 -2.89 -5.95
N CYS A 109 -13.05 -1.74 -6.51
CA CYS A 109 -13.96 -0.87 -7.26
C CYS A 109 -14.44 -1.55 -8.55
N GLY A 110 -13.58 -2.32 -9.22
CA GLY A 110 -13.95 -3.12 -10.38
C GLY A 110 -14.95 -4.22 -10.05
N LEU A 111 -14.79 -4.91 -8.93
CA LEU A 111 -15.68 -5.99 -8.51
C LEU A 111 -17.05 -5.46 -8.08
N VAL A 112 -17.08 -4.39 -7.27
CA VAL A 112 -18.33 -3.71 -6.88
C VAL A 112 -19.02 -3.08 -8.10
N GLY A 113 -18.26 -2.41 -8.97
CA GLY A 113 -18.78 -1.78 -10.17
C GLY A 113 -19.35 -2.79 -11.17
N PHE A 114 -18.66 -3.91 -11.38
CA PHE A 114 -19.15 -5.01 -12.22
C PHE A 114 -20.44 -5.63 -11.66
N ASN A 115 -20.50 -5.84 -10.35
CA ASN A 115 -21.71 -6.34 -9.68
C ASN A 115 -22.88 -5.35 -9.84
N ALA A 116 -22.64 -4.05 -9.61
CA ALA A 116 -23.63 -3.00 -9.78
C ALA A 116 -24.11 -2.89 -11.24
N LEU A 117 -23.21 -3.00 -12.22
CA LEU A 117 -23.56 -2.95 -13.64
C LEU A 117 -24.37 -4.18 -14.07
N SER A 118 -24.09 -5.35 -13.49
CA SER A 118 -24.82 -6.60 -13.76
C SER A 118 -26.25 -6.60 -13.21
N LEU A 119 -26.61 -5.62 -12.37
CA LEU A 119 -27.95 -5.42 -11.80
C LEU A 119 -28.85 -4.49 -12.65
N PHE A 120 -28.30 -3.80 -13.65
CA PHE A 120 -29.02 -2.95 -14.60
C PHE A 120 -29.29 -3.68 -15.92
#